data_AF-A0A9X4FFA3-F1
#
_entry.id   AF-A0A9X4FFA3-F1
#
_cell.length_a   1.000
_cell.length_b   1.000
_cell.length_c   1.000
_cell.angle_alpha   90.00
_cell.angle_beta   90.00
_cell.angle_gamma   90.00
#
_symmetry.space_group_name_H-M   'P 1'
#
loop_
_entity.id
_entity.type
_entity.pdbx_description
1 polymer ?
#
loop_
_entity_poly.entity_id
_entity_poly.type
_entity_poly.pdbx_seq_one_letter_code
_entity_poly.pdbx_strand_id
1 'polypeptide(L)'
;MAEEYLTIDPESASIQTHLGILQGIIQRMASNSSACKAWCVTLVSAVLVIVADKGRPDYAYIAILPTIVFAALDAYYLALEKAFRNSYNDFIINLHNKTLTKESLYSVIPKGEMSTLQFQSLLSFSVWGLYSSLVLLILIVKIIAIG
;
A
#
# COMPACT_ATOMS: atom_id res chain seq x y z
N MET A 1 -19.59 -20.89 -25.58
CA MET A 1 -18.22 -21.42 -25.76
C MET A 1 -17.93 -22.25 -24.52
N ALA A 2 -17.65 -23.55 -24.65
CA ALA A 2 -17.35 -24.37 -23.48
C ALA A 2 -16.00 -23.91 -22.90
N GLU A 3 -15.94 -23.62 -21.60
CA GLU A 3 -14.68 -23.27 -20.94
C GLU A 3 -13.74 -24.48 -20.98
N GLU A 4 -12.61 -24.34 -21.67
CA GLU A 4 -11.57 -25.37 -21.73
C GLU A 4 -10.67 -25.25 -20.50
N TYR A 5 -10.97 -26.04 -19.46
CA TYR A 5 -10.14 -26.10 -18.26
C TYR A 5 -8.84 -26.86 -18.54
N LEU A 6 -7.74 -26.31 -18.04
CA LEU A 6 -6.42 -26.92 -18.18
C LEU A 6 -6.22 -28.00 -17.12
N THR A 7 -5.82 -29.20 -17.55
CA THR A 7 -5.25 -30.22 -16.67
C THR A 7 -3.76 -29.95 -16.48
N ILE A 8 -3.41 -29.07 -15.53
CA ILE A 8 -2.02 -28.71 -15.23
C ILE A 8 -1.56 -29.43 -13.96
N ASP A 9 -0.34 -29.95 -13.97
CA ASP A 9 0.35 -30.35 -12.75
C ASP A 9 0.60 -29.11 -11.87
N PRO A 10 0.13 -29.08 -10.60
CA PRO A 10 0.42 -27.99 -9.66
C PRO A 10 1.90 -27.65 -9.53
N GLU A 11 2.78 -28.63 -9.74
CA GLU A 11 4.24 -28.47 -9.69
C GLU A 11 4.84 -27.96 -11.02
N SER A 12 4.01 -27.57 -11.99
CA SER A 12 4.48 -27.04 -13.26
C SER A 12 5.22 -25.71 -13.11
N ALA A 13 6.30 -25.55 -13.88
CA ALA A 13 7.09 -24.32 -13.91
C ALA A 13 6.27 -23.06 -14.27
N SER A 14 5.22 -23.21 -15.08
CA SER A 14 4.30 -22.12 -15.44
C SER A 14 3.54 -21.57 -14.24
N ILE A 15 3.06 -22.44 -13.35
CA ILE A 15 2.35 -22.06 -12.13
C ILE A 15 3.31 -21.35 -11.17
N GLN A 16 4.48 -21.95 -10.95
CA GLN A 16 5.50 -21.35 -10.08
C GLN A 16 5.92 -19.96 -10.58
N THR A 17 6.08 -19.79 -11.90
CA THR A 17 6.42 -18.51 -12.52
C THR A 17 5.30 -17.48 -12.32
N HIS A 18 4.04 -17.86 -12.53
CA HIS A 18 2.89 -16.97 -12.33
C HIS A 18 2.79 -16.49 -10.87
N LEU A 19 2.86 -17.42 -9.92
CA LEU A 19 2.86 -17.08 -8.49
C LEU A 19 4.06 -16.21 -8.11
N GLY A 20 5.24 -16.48 -8.69
CA GLY A 20 6.44 -15.66 -8.52
C GLY A 20 6.26 -14.23 -9.02
N ILE A 21 5.60 -14.03 -10.18
CA ILE A 21 5.28 -12.70 -10.71
C ILE A 21 4.33 -11.95 -9.77
N LEU A 22 3.25 -12.59 -9.32
CA LEU A 22 2.30 -11.99 -8.38
C LEU A 22 2.97 -11.63 -7.05
N GLN A 23 3.78 -12.54 -6.50
CA GLN A 23 4.53 -12.28 -5.27
C GLN A 23 5.52 -11.12 -5.45
N GLY A 24 6.20 -11.04 -6.59
CA GLY A 24 7.07 -9.91 -6.92
C GLY A 24 6.32 -8.58 -6.97
N ILE A 25 5.09 -8.57 -7.51
CA ILE A 25 4.23 -7.38 -7.49
C ILE A 25 3.85 -7.00 -6.07
N ILE A 26 3.38 -7.97 -5.26
CA ILE A 26 2.99 -7.76 -3.86
C ILE A 26 4.14 -7.13 -3.07
N GLN A 27 5.37 -7.66 -3.21
CA GLN A 27 6.56 -7.12 -2.55
C GLN A 27 6.87 -5.68 -2.97
N ARG A 28 6.74 -5.35 -4.27
CA ARG A 28 6.94 -3.97 -4.74
C ARG A 28 5.89 -3.02 -4.15
N MET A 29 4.63 -3.45 -4.03
CA MET A 29 3.58 -2.61 -3.43
C MET A 29 3.83 -2.38 -1.94
N ALA A 30 4.20 -3.42 -1.19
CA ALA A 30 4.57 -3.32 0.22
C ALA A 30 5.81 -2.42 0.44
N SER A 31 6.80 -2.51 -0.46
CA SER A 31 7.99 -1.66 -0.44
C SER A 31 7.64 -0.20 -0.73
N ASN A 32 6.79 0.07 -1.73
CA ASN A 32 6.35 1.44 -2.05
C ASN A 32 5.53 2.06 -0.92
N SER A 33 4.66 1.28 -0.28
CA SER A 33 3.91 1.68 0.93
C SER A 33 4.88 2.05 2.07
N SER A 34 5.88 1.21 2.35
CA SER A 34 6.90 1.48 3.37
C SER A 34 7.76 2.70 3.04
N ALA A 35 8.11 2.90 1.76
CA ALA A 35 8.86 4.06 1.30
C ALA A 35 8.08 5.37 1.51
N CYS A 36 6.76 5.37 1.28
CA CYS A 36 5.91 6.53 1.55
C CYS A 36 6.00 6.98 3.02
N LYS A 37 5.95 6.01 3.94
CA LYS A 37 6.10 6.26 5.39
C LYS A 37 7.45 6.89 5.71
N ALA A 38 8.54 6.30 5.22
CA ALA A 38 9.90 6.78 5.49
C ALA A 38 10.15 8.20 4.94
N TRP A 39 9.72 8.47 3.71
CA TRP A 39 9.84 9.80 3.11
C TRP A 39 8.97 10.84 3.80
N CYS A 40 7.76 10.46 4.22
CA CYS A 40 6.89 11.34 4.99
C CYS A 40 7.53 11.76 6.31
N VAL A 41 8.02 10.79 7.10
CA VAL A 41 8.71 11.06 8.39
C VAL A 41 9.89 12.01 8.16
N THR A 42 10.72 11.71 7.16
CA THR A 42 11.90 12.53 6.84
C THR A 42 11.53 13.98 6.51
N LEU A 43 10.55 14.19 5.64
CA LEU A 43 10.12 15.53 5.23
C LEU A 43 9.44 16.29 6.37
N VAL A 44 8.56 15.63 7.13
CA VAL A 44 7.89 16.25 8.28
C VAL A 44 8.93 16.66 9.32
N SER A 45 9.88 15.79 9.67
CA SER A 45 10.96 16.11 10.60
C SER A 45 11.80 17.30 10.13
N ALA A 46 12.20 17.34 8.85
CA ALA A 46 12.98 18.44 8.30
C ALA A 46 12.22 19.78 8.38
N VAL A 47 10.93 19.79 8.03
CA VAL A 47 10.09 21.00 8.13
C VAL A 47 9.96 21.47 9.57
N LEU A 48 9.71 20.56 10.52
CA LEU A 48 9.53 20.91 11.92
C LEU A 48 10.80 21.50 12.53
N VAL A 49 11.98 20.96 12.21
CA VAL A 49 13.27 21.51 12.67
C VAL A 49 13.46 22.94 12.15
N ILE A 50 13.22 23.18 10.85
CA ILE A 50 13.38 24.52 10.24
C ILE A 50 12.40 25.53 10.86
N VAL A 51 11.17 25.11 11.12
CA VAL A 51 10.12 25.97 11.69
C VAL A 51 10.44 26.34 13.14
N ALA A 52 10.92 25.38 13.93
CA ALA A 52 11.35 25.61 15.31
C ALA A 52 12.55 26.57 15.37
N ASP A 53 13.55 26.37 14.51
CA ASP A 53 14.76 27.22 14.45
C ASP A 53 14.44 28.67 14.04
N LYS A 54 13.51 28.86 13.09
CA LYS A 54 13.11 30.21 12.64
C LYS A 54 12.16 30.95 13.57
N GLY A 55 11.72 30.34 14.68
CA GLY A 55 10.77 30.95 15.62
C GLY A 55 9.44 31.32 14.97
N ARG A 56 9.02 30.60 13.92
CA ARG A 56 7.75 30.85 13.19
C ARG A 56 6.84 29.62 13.23
N PRO A 57 6.39 29.21 14.41
CA PRO A 57 5.67 27.95 14.64
C PRO A 57 4.36 27.80 13.85
N ASP A 58 3.74 28.90 13.43
CA ASP A 58 2.56 28.88 12.54
C ASP A 58 2.84 28.19 11.19
N TYR A 59 4.10 28.14 10.76
CA TYR A 59 4.49 27.42 9.54
C TYR A 59 4.60 25.91 9.73
N ALA A 60 4.41 25.36 10.94
CA ALA A 60 4.37 23.91 11.16
C ALA A 60 3.24 23.24 10.36
N TYR A 61 2.16 23.98 10.04
CA TYR A 61 1.07 23.50 9.19
C TYR A 61 1.51 23.13 7.77
N ILE A 62 2.65 23.64 7.29
CA ILE A 62 3.22 23.25 5.99
C ILE A 62 3.53 21.74 5.97
N ALA A 63 3.88 21.14 7.11
CA ALA A 63 4.15 19.70 7.22
C ALA A 63 2.88 18.83 7.07
N ILE A 64 1.68 19.40 7.19
CA ILE A 64 0.43 18.66 6.96
C ILE A 64 0.29 18.26 5.49
N LEU A 65 0.74 19.11 4.56
CA LEU A 65 0.64 18.85 3.13
C LEU A 65 1.33 17.54 2.71
N PRO A 66 2.64 17.33 2.97
CA PRO A 66 3.27 16.05 2.66
C PRO A 66 2.63 14.90 3.46
N THR A 67 2.19 15.13 4.71
CA THR A 67 1.52 14.10 5.52
C THR A 67 0.28 13.55 4.83
N ILE A 68 -0.60 14.42 4.30
CA ILE A 68 -1.81 13.99 3.59
C ILE A 68 -1.47 13.28 2.27
N VAL A 69 -0.52 13.82 1.50
CA VAL A 69 -0.14 13.25 0.20
C VAL A 69 0.47 11.84 0.37
N PHE A 70 1.41 11.69 1.31
CA PHE A 70 2.01 10.38 1.57
C PHE A 70 1.01 9.40 2.21
N ALA A 71 0.08 9.85 3.05
CA ALA A 71 -0.98 8.99 3.58
C ALA A 71 -1.88 8.42 2.47
N ALA A 72 -2.26 9.26 1.50
CA ALA A 72 -3.05 8.84 0.36
C ALA A 72 -2.30 7.84 -0.53
N LEU A 73 -1.02 8.11 -0.83
CA LEU A 73 -0.17 7.21 -1.61
C LEU A 73 0.07 5.87 -0.91
N ASP A 74 0.35 5.90 0.39
CA ASP A 74 0.54 4.71 1.20
C ASP A 74 -0.70 3.82 1.22
N ALA A 75 -1.87 4.41 1.46
CA ALA A 75 -3.13 3.67 1.41
C ALA A 75 -3.45 3.13 0.02
N TYR A 76 -3.09 3.86 -1.05
CA TYR A 76 -3.22 3.37 -2.42
C TYR A 76 -2.35 2.13 -2.67
N TYR A 77 -1.06 2.18 -2.31
CA TYR A 77 -0.17 1.04 -2.49
C TYR A 77 -0.56 -0.16 -1.63
N LEU A 78 -1.01 0.07 -0.39
CA LEU A 78 -1.52 -1.00 0.48
C LEU A 78 -2.82 -1.62 -0.07
N ALA A 79 -3.70 -0.82 -0.66
CA ALA A 79 -4.90 -1.34 -1.33
C ALA A 79 -4.54 -2.20 -2.55
N LEU A 80 -3.54 -1.77 -3.32
CA LEU A 80 -3.06 -2.51 -4.47
C LEU A 80 -2.39 -3.82 -4.06
N GLU A 81 -1.59 -3.82 -2.99
CA GLU A 81 -1.06 -5.05 -2.38
C GLU A 81 -2.18 -6.03 -2.02
N LYS A 82 -3.22 -5.58 -1.31
CA LYS A 82 -4.38 -6.41 -0.94
C LYS A 82 -5.08 -6.96 -2.18
N ALA A 83 -5.27 -6.15 -3.22
CA ALA A 83 -5.91 -6.59 -4.46
C ALA A 83 -5.10 -7.66 -5.20
N PHE A 84 -3.76 -7.55 -5.20
CA PHE A 84 -2.89 -8.58 -5.75
C PHE A 84 -2.83 -9.83 -4.87
N ARG A 85 -2.91 -9.71 -3.55
CA ARG A 85 -3.07 -10.86 -2.64
C ARG A 85 -4.39 -11.60 -2.87
N ASN A 86 -5.47 -10.88 -3.16
CA ASN A 86 -6.73 -11.50 -3.56
C ASN A 86 -6.61 -12.28 -4.87
N SER A 87 -5.95 -11.69 -5.88
CA SER A 87 -5.67 -12.37 -7.16
C SER A 87 -4.82 -13.63 -6.95
N TYR A 88 -3.77 -13.55 -6.12
CA TYR A 88 -2.93 -14.69 -5.76
C TYR A 88 -3.73 -15.82 -5.10
N ASN A 89 -4.52 -15.49 -4.07
CA ASN A 89 -5.32 -16.49 -3.35
C ASN A 89 -6.39 -17.12 -4.26
N ASP A 90 -7.02 -16.32 -5.11
CA ASP A 90 -8.00 -16.80 -6.08
C ASP A 90 -7.40 -17.75 -7.10
N PHE A 91 -6.20 -17.45 -7.60
CA PHE A 91 -5.46 -18.33 -8.49
C PHE A 91 -5.18 -19.68 -7.83
N ILE A 92 -4.74 -19.70 -6.56
CA ILE A 92 -4.51 -20.94 -5.79
C ILE A 92 -5.82 -21.74 -5.61
N ILE A 93 -6.93 -21.08 -5.30
CA ILE A 93 -8.24 -21.73 -5.18
C ILE A 93 -8.65 -22.39 -6.50
N ASN A 94 -8.52 -21.67 -7.61
CA ASN A 94 -8.85 -22.20 -8.94
C ASN A 94 -7.92 -23.33 -9.37
N LEU A 95 -6.64 -23.28 -8.97
CA LEU A 95 -5.68 -24.36 -9.19
C LEU A 95 -6.10 -25.65 -8.46
N HIS A 96 -6.45 -25.56 -7.18
CA HIS A 96 -6.91 -26.72 -6.40
C HIS A 96 -8.23 -27.29 -6.93
N ASN A 97 -9.13 -26.43 -7.40
CA ASN A 97 -10.42 -26.83 -7.95
C ASN A 97 -10.35 -27.33 -9.40
N LYS A 98 -9.17 -27.29 -10.04
CA LYS A 98 -8.96 -27.65 -11.46
C LYS A 98 -9.83 -26.85 -12.42
N THR A 99 -10.12 -25.59 -12.07
CA THR A 99 -10.93 -24.65 -12.86
C THR A 99 -10.07 -23.60 -13.57
N LEU A 100 -8.77 -23.83 -13.71
CA LEU A 100 -7.86 -22.91 -14.39
C LEU A 100 -8.11 -22.91 -15.91
N THR A 101 -8.13 -21.71 -16.49
CA THR A 101 -8.24 -21.50 -17.92
C THR A 101 -6.91 -20.94 -18.46
N LYS A 102 -6.70 -21.03 -19.78
CA LYS A 102 -5.51 -20.46 -20.43
C LYS A 102 -5.41 -18.95 -20.20
N GLU A 103 -6.55 -18.26 -20.14
CA GLU A 103 -6.60 -16.81 -19.91
C GLU A 103 -6.17 -16.43 -18.49
N SER A 104 -6.61 -17.19 -17.48
CA SER A 104 -6.27 -16.88 -16.09
C SER A 104 -4.77 -17.10 -15.79
N LEU A 105 -4.14 -18.06 -16.46
CA LEU A 105 -2.71 -18.37 -16.31
C LEU A 105 -1.77 -17.21 -16.68
N TYR A 106 -2.18 -16.37 -17.63
CA TYR A 106 -1.38 -15.22 -18.10
C TYR A 106 -1.96 -13.87 -17.66
N SER A 107 -3.05 -13.87 -16.90
CA SER A 107 -3.66 -12.63 -16.40
C SER A 107 -2.95 -12.12 -15.15
N VAL A 108 -2.58 -10.84 -15.14
CA VAL A 108 -1.96 -10.19 -13.98
C VAL A 108 -2.76 -8.93 -13.66
N ILE A 109 -3.90 -9.13 -13.01
CA ILE A 109 -4.87 -8.07 -12.75
C ILE A 109 -5.22 -8.07 -11.26
N PRO A 110 -5.17 -6.91 -10.57
CA PRO A 110 -5.59 -6.82 -9.18
C PRO A 110 -7.07 -7.19 -9.04
N LYS A 111 -7.42 -7.99 -8.02
CA LYS A 111 -8.78 -8.48 -7.80
C LYS A 111 -9.44 -7.80 -6.59
N GLY A 112 -10.66 -7.33 -6.77
CA GLY A 112 -11.49 -6.70 -5.74
C GLY A 112 -11.88 -5.27 -6.08
N GLU A 113 -12.79 -4.70 -5.30
CA GLU A 113 -13.22 -3.31 -5.46
C GLU A 113 -12.15 -2.36 -4.91
N MET A 114 -11.51 -1.59 -5.79
CA MET A 114 -10.36 -0.77 -5.40
C MET A 114 -10.75 0.34 -4.39
N SER A 115 -11.94 0.91 -4.50
CA SER A 115 -12.43 1.95 -3.60
C SER A 115 -12.59 1.45 -2.15
N THR A 116 -13.17 0.27 -1.96
CA THR A 116 -13.35 -0.34 -0.64
C THR A 116 -12.01 -0.75 -0.04
N LEU A 117 -11.11 -1.32 -0.85
CA LEU A 117 -9.76 -1.66 -0.42
C LEU A 117 -8.93 -0.43 -0.03
N GLN A 118 -9.06 0.69 -0.73
CA GLN A 118 -8.42 1.96 -0.37
C GLN A 118 -8.93 2.48 0.98
N PHE A 119 -10.24 2.50 1.18
CA PHE A 119 -10.83 2.94 2.45
C PHE A 119 -10.39 2.06 3.63
N GLN A 120 -10.43 0.74 3.45
CA GLN A 120 -9.92 -0.21 4.45
C GLN A 120 -8.41 -0.07 4.69
N SER A 121 -7.65 0.40 3.71
CA SER A 121 -6.21 0.62 3.84
C SER A 121 -5.90 1.91 4.58
N LEU A 122 -6.67 2.99 4.33
CA LEU A 122 -6.60 4.22 5.10
C LEU A 122 -6.86 4.00 6.59
N LEU A 123 -7.88 3.21 6.92
CA LEU A 123 -8.25 2.88 8.31
C LEU A 123 -7.38 1.79 8.95
N SER A 124 -6.44 1.21 8.20
CA SER A 124 -5.55 0.19 8.75
C SER A 124 -4.65 0.79 9.82
N PHE A 125 -4.31 0.00 10.84
CA PHE A 125 -3.39 0.41 11.91
C PHE A 125 -2.05 0.92 11.35
N SER A 126 -1.56 0.30 10.27
CA SER A 126 -0.30 0.69 9.64
C SER A 126 -0.31 2.10 9.03
N VAL A 127 -1.46 2.58 8.54
CA VAL A 127 -1.58 3.90 7.93
C VAL A 127 -2.04 4.89 9.00
N TRP A 128 -3.25 4.71 9.54
CA TRP A 128 -3.81 5.65 10.50
C TRP A 128 -2.92 5.84 11.73
N GLY A 129 -2.32 4.77 12.27
CA GLY A 129 -1.44 4.86 13.45
C GLY A 129 -0.21 5.75 13.21
N LEU A 130 0.47 5.58 12.07
CA LEU A 130 1.64 6.41 11.76
C LEU A 130 1.23 7.86 11.46
N TYR A 131 0.30 8.09 10.53
CA TYR A 131 -0.02 9.45 10.10
C TYR A 131 -0.73 10.25 11.19
N SER A 132 -1.55 9.62 12.05
CA SER A 132 -2.11 10.29 13.23
C SER A 132 -1.02 10.71 14.21
N SER A 133 0.00 9.88 14.44
CA SER A 133 1.14 10.23 15.28
C SER A 133 1.96 11.40 14.71
N LEU A 134 2.11 11.48 13.38
CA LEU A 134 2.76 12.62 12.72
C LEU A 134 1.96 13.91 12.86
N VAL A 135 0.64 13.86 12.67
CA VAL A 135 -0.23 15.02 12.89
C VAL A 135 -0.14 15.49 14.35
N LEU A 136 -0.18 14.55 15.31
CA LEU A 136 -0.03 14.86 16.72
C LEU A 136 1.34 15.52 17.03
N LEU A 137 2.42 15.01 16.43
CA LEU A 137 3.75 15.63 16.55
C LEU A 137 3.77 17.07 16.02
N ILE A 138 3.17 17.32 14.84
CA ILE A 138 3.07 18.67 14.26
C ILE A 138 2.33 19.61 15.22
N LEU A 139 1.24 19.15 15.84
CA LEU A 139 0.47 19.95 16.81
C LEU A 139 1.26 20.23 18.09
N ILE A 140 1.99 19.25 18.62
CA ILE A 140 2.84 19.43 19.80
C ILE A 140 3.91 20.49 19.55
N VAL A 141 4.64 20.39 18.42
CA VAL A 141 5.68 21.37 18.09
C VAL A 141 5.09 22.77 17.98
N LYS A 142 3.92 22.90 17.35
CA LYS A 142 3.21 24.18 17.23
C LYS A 142 2.84 24.76 18.60
N ILE A 143 2.40 23.94 19.55
CA ILE A 143 2.04 24.40 20.91
C ILE A 143 3.30 24.82 21.68
N ILE A 144 4.35 24.00 21.67
CA ILE A 144 5.59 24.28 22.41
C ILE A 144 6.31 25.52 21.88
N ALA A 145 6.34 25.71 20.56
CA ALA A 145 7.07 26.82 19.96
C ALA A 145 6.28 28.14 19.91
N ILE A 146 4.95 28.12 20.17
CA ILE A 146 4.12 29.33 20.39
C ILE A 146 4.04 29.70 21.88
N GLY A 147 4.36 28.76 22.77
CA GLY A 147 4.35 28.95 24.23
C GLY A 147 5.51 29.80 24.75
#